data_AF-A0A953BY54-F1
#
_entry.id   AF-A0A953BY54-F1
#
_cell.length_a   1.000
_cell.length_b   1.000
_cell.length_c   1.000
_cell.angle_alpha   90.00
_cell.angle_beta   90.00
_cell.angle_gamma   90.00
#
_symmetry.space_group_name_H-M   'P 1'
#
loop_
_entity.id
_entity.type
_entity.pdbx_description
1 polymer ?
#
loop_
_entity_poly.entity_id
_entity_poly.type
_entity_poly.pdbx_seq_one_letter_code
_entity_poly.pdbx_strand_id
1 'polypeptide(L)'
;MFKKTLLSLLIATTLSVFADESYGDLSARLDDIEKKVAGQSPSGHEFATKEDLENLLNQIKELRGRLEVVEHGGLNKPISSATEPSQKTDMPKDDADADESGDDDGDVDAILKDLQDSNPKDIATKKAEKEAPTGTLDKGNETAQYDQAMGLYKKKEYAEAEEAFRFYTKQYPKGKQASQAKLHIAECQLAQAIESKDKKAAKDAAADFAIAYKANPKGALGAQALLGMAKSMKLQGDKKKACIVLKKHQADFPKDKGTAISAKKLYKEYAC
;
A
#
# COMPACT_ATOMS: atom_id res chain seq x y z
N MET A 1 43.83 38.91 72.42
CA MET A 1 44.73 39.15 71.27
C MET A 1 43.91 39.78 70.15
N PHE A 2 44.34 40.96 69.71
CA PHE A 2 43.77 41.78 68.65
C PHE A 2 43.96 41.15 67.26
N LYS A 3 42.95 41.30 66.38
CA LYS A 3 43.07 41.66 64.95
C LYS A 3 41.66 42.10 64.51
N LYS A 4 41.43 43.41 64.27
CA LYS A 4 41.58 44.11 62.97
C LYS A 4 40.75 43.39 61.90
N THR A 5 39.80 43.96 61.16
CA THR A 5 39.63 45.31 60.56
C THR A 5 38.25 45.19 59.86
N LEU A 6 37.29 46.09 60.04
CA LEU A 6 37.05 47.29 59.22
C LEU A 6 36.75 46.99 57.74
N LEU A 7 35.75 47.72 57.21
CA LEU A 7 35.35 47.94 55.82
C LEU A 7 34.05 47.19 55.45
N SER A 8 32.89 47.89 55.50
CA SER A 8 32.25 48.59 54.35
C SER A 8 31.60 47.56 53.40
N LEU A 9 30.42 47.70 52.82
CA LEU A 9 29.41 48.73 52.65
C LEU A 9 28.33 48.03 51.81
N LEU A 10 27.08 48.48 51.86
CA LEU A 10 26.06 48.28 50.81
C LEU A 10 25.63 46.85 50.46
N ILE A 11 24.53 46.41 51.08
CA ILE A 11 23.52 45.61 50.35
C ILE A 11 22.18 46.31 50.57
N ALA A 12 22.00 47.43 49.87
CA ALA A 12 20.69 47.99 49.58
C ALA A 12 20.71 48.46 48.12
N THR A 13 19.65 48.09 47.41
CA THR A 13 19.20 48.56 46.10
C THR A 13 20.05 48.22 44.87
N THR A 14 19.66 47.14 44.18
CA THR A 14 19.38 47.14 42.73
C THR A 14 18.31 46.08 42.39
N LEU A 15 17.06 46.37 42.77
CA LEU A 15 15.91 45.85 42.03
C LEU A 15 15.72 46.76 40.82
N SER A 16 16.34 46.40 39.70
CA SER A 16 16.08 47.02 38.40
C SER A 16 16.27 46.00 37.28
N VAL A 17 15.13 45.59 36.71
CA VAL A 17 14.92 45.39 35.27
C VAL A 17 15.79 44.33 34.57
N PHE A 18 15.29 43.08 34.56
CA PHE A 18 15.46 42.17 33.43
C PHE A 18 14.08 41.90 32.84
N ALA A 19 13.58 42.86 32.07
CA ALA A 19 12.38 42.70 31.27
C ALA A 19 12.65 43.38 29.93
N ASP A 20 13.54 42.83 29.09
CA ASP A 20 13.57 43.26 27.68
C ASP A 20 14.24 42.34 26.64
N GLU A 21 14.50 41.05 26.91
CA GLU A 21 15.07 40.17 25.86
C GLU A 21 14.15 39.03 25.42
N SER A 22 13.06 38.73 26.15
CA SER A 22 12.18 37.60 25.80
C SER A 22 10.98 37.98 24.92
N TYR A 23 10.66 39.28 24.78
CA TYR A 23 9.49 39.72 24.02
C TYR A 23 9.75 39.86 22.51
N GLY A 24 10.98 40.19 22.10
CA GLY A 24 11.35 40.31 20.69
C GLY A 24 11.27 38.98 19.93
N ASP A 25 11.72 37.88 20.56
CA ASP A 25 11.68 36.54 19.96
C ASP A 25 10.26 35.99 19.85
N LEU A 26 9.39 36.30 20.83
CA LEU A 26 7.98 35.92 20.75
C LEU A 26 7.24 36.67 19.63
N SER A 27 7.51 37.96 19.44
CA SER A 27 6.89 38.76 18.38
C SER A 27 7.29 38.22 16.99
N ALA A 28 8.55 37.85 16.79
CA ALA A 28 9.01 37.29 15.52
C ALA A 28 8.37 35.91 15.23
N ARG A 29 8.17 35.09 16.27
CA ARG A 29 7.48 33.80 16.13
C ARG A 29 5.98 33.96 15.91
N LEU A 30 5.36 34.98 16.51
CA LEU A 30 3.95 35.28 16.29
C LEU A 30 3.71 35.77 14.86
N ASP A 31 4.57 36.64 14.34
CA ASP A 31 4.55 37.07 12.92
C ASP A 31 4.75 35.88 11.96
N ASP A 32 5.64 34.94 12.28
CA ASP A 32 5.87 33.73 11.48
C ASP A 32 4.65 32.79 11.52
N ILE A 33 3.97 32.70 12.66
CA ILE A 33 2.73 31.92 12.82
C ILE A 33 1.56 32.61 12.10
N GLU A 34 1.40 33.93 12.21
CA GLU A 34 0.36 34.68 11.48
C GLU A 34 0.56 34.56 9.97
N LYS A 35 1.81 34.62 9.47
CA LYS A 35 2.13 34.37 8.05
C LYS A 35 1.79 32.95 7.62
N LYS A 36 2.09 31.94 8.45
CA LYS A 36 1.74 30.54 8.17
C LYS A 36 0.23 30.29 8.17
N VAL A 37 -0.51 30.93 9.09
CA VAL A 37 -1.98 30.85 9.15
C VAL A 37 -2.64 31.61 7.99
N ALA A 38 -2.02 32.70 7.52
CA ALA A 38 -2.41 33.43 6.33
C ALA A 38 -1.98 32.77 5.01
N GLY A 39 -1.36 31.59 5.03
CA GLY A 39 -1.01 30.82 3.83
C GLY A 39 0.28 31.26 3.12
N GLN A 40 1.13 32.06 3.77
CA GLN A 40 2.40 32.53 3.20
C GLN A 40 3.61 31.82 3.82
N SER A 41 4.46 31.24 2.98
CA SER A 41 5.77 30.72 3.37
C SER A 41 6.78 31.88 3.56
N PRO A 42 7.75 31.78 4.50
CA PRO A 42 8.85 32.75 4.62
C PRO A 42 9.71 32.88 3.35
N SER A 43 9.60 31.96 2.39
CA SER A 43 10.31 31.96 1.11
C SER A 43 9.48 32.45 -0.09
N GLY A 44 8.25 32.94 0.11
CA GLY A 44 7.44 33.55 -0.97
C GLY A 44 6.91 32.58 -2.03
N HIS A 45 7.13 31.27 -1.88
CA HIS A 45 6.45 30.26 -2.67
C HIS A 45 5.09 29.97 -2.05
N GLU A 46 4.05 30.37 -2.76
CA GLU A 46 2.65 30.07 -2.48
C GLU A 46 2.49 28.54 -2.43
N PHE A 47 2.07 27.98 -1.29
CA PHE A 47 1.64 26.59 -1.27
C PHE A 47 0.46 26.47 -2.23
N ALA A 48 0.43 25.37 -3.00
CA ALA A 48 -0.58 25.07 -4.02
C ALA A 48 -1.91 25.78 -3.74
N THR A 49 -2.27 26.72 -4.60
CA THR A 49 -3.45 27.56 -4.40
C THR A 49 -4.70 26.69 -4.31
N LYS A 50 -5.80 27.21 -3.75
CA LYS A 50 -7.07 26.49 -3.73
C LYS A 50 -7.49 26.07 -5.15
N GLU A 51 -7.16 26.89 -6.14
CA GLU A 51 -7.35 26.59 -7.57
C GLU A 51 -6.45 25.45 -8.04
N ASP A 52 -5.17 25.41 -7.62
CA ASP A 52 -4.28 24.28 -7.93
C ASP A 52 -4.77 22.99 -7.30
N LEU A 53 -5.29 23.04 -6.07
CA LEU A 53 -5.84 21.88 -5.38
C LEU A 53 -7.12 21.39 -6.06
N GLU A 54 -8.01 22.30 -6.45
CA GLU A 54 -9.22 21.98 -7.21
C GLU A 54 -8.88 21.43 -8.60
N ASN A 55 -7.87 21.99 -9.27
CA ASN A 55 -7.38 21.49 -10.55
C ASN A 55 -6.78 20.08 -10.40
N LEU A 56 -6.00 19.83 -9.35
CA LEU A 56 -5.44 18.51 -9.06
C LEU A 56 -6.55 17.49 -8.73
N LEU A 57 -7.56 17.87 -7.95
CA LEU A 57 -8.71 17.03 -7.65
C LEU A 57 -9.54 16.73 -8.89
N ASN A 58 -9.73 17.70 -9.77
CA ASN A 58 -10.38 17.53 -11.06
C ASN A 58 -9.57 16.60 -11.97
N GLN A 59 -8.25 16.72 -12.00
CA GLN A 59 -7.38 15.80 -12.73
C GLN A 59 -7.45 14.37 -12.17
N ILE A 60 -7.46 14.19 -10.85
CA ILE A 60 -7.64 12.87 -10.23
C ILE A 60 -9.02 12.29 -10.57
N LYS A 61 -10.07 13.12 -10.55
CA LYS A 61 -11.44 12.71 -10.89
C LYS A 61 -11.56 12.34 -12.37
N GLU A 62 -10.93 13.10 -13.26
CA GLU A 62 -10.86 12.82 -14.69
C GLU A 62 -10.06 11.55 -14.97
N LEU A 63 -8.90 11.37 -14.34
CA LEU A 63 -8.10 10.16 -14.48
C LEU A 63 -8.85 8.93 -13.97
N ARG A 64 -9.56 9.03 -12.85
CA ARG A 64 -10.44 7.97 -12.35
C ARG A 64 -11.58 7.67 -13.34
N GLY A 65 -12.25 8.70 -13.86
CA GLY A 65 -13.31 8.53 -14.86
C GLY A 65 -12.79 7.94 -16.17
N ARG A 66 -11.57 8.30 -16.60
CA ARG A 66 -10.90 7.72 -17.78
C ARG A 66 -10.48 6.29 -17.54
N LEU A 67 -10.05 5.94 -16.32
CA LEU A 67 -9.81 4.56 -15.92
C LEU A 67 -11.11 3.75 -16.01
N GLU A 68 -12.22 4.28 -15.48
CA GLU A 68 -13.54 3.67 -15.50
C GLU A 68 -14.12 3.53 -16.93
N VAL A 69 -13.92 4.52 -17.80
CA VAL A 69 -14.32 4.45 -19.23
C VAL A 69 -13.44 3.49 -20.02
N VAL A 70 -12.15 3.38 -19.71
CA VAL A 70 -11.29 2.34 -20.32
C VAL A 70 -11.67 0.94 -19.82
N GLU A 71 -12.11 0.84 -18.56
CA GLU A 71 -12.60 -0.40 -17.94
C GLU A 71 -13.97 -0.84 -18.50
N HIS A 72 -14.82 0.09 -18.94
CA HIS A 72 -16.16 -0.20 -19.48
C HIS A 72 -16.29 -0.07 -21.02
N GLY A 73 -15.40 0.65 -21.72
CA GLY A 73 -15.49 0.99 -23.14
C GLY A 73 -14.71 0.09 -24.11
N GLY A 74 -14.13 -1.03 -23.64
CA GLY A 74 -13.33 -1.96 -24.44
C GLY A 74 -14.11 -2.83 -25.45
N LEU A 75 -15.28 -2.38 -25.92
CA LEU A 75 -16.07 -3.03 -26.96
C LEU A 75 -16.45 -2.01 -28.05
N ASN A 76 -15.98 -2.27 -29.28
CA ASN A 76 -16.34 -1.69 -30.59
C ASN A 76 -15.56 -0.45 -31.10
N LYS A 77 -14.55 -0.67 -31.96
CA LYS A 77 -14.64 -0.53 -33.45
C LYS A 77 -13.30 -0.91 -34.13
N PRO A 78 -13.24 -1.14 -35.47
CA PRO A 78 -12.51 -2.26 -36.06
C PRO A 78 -11.13 -1.87 -36.59
N ILE A 79 -10.26 -2.88 -36.58
CA ILE A 79 -8.96 -2.91 -37.23
C ILE A 79 -9.19 -3.06 -38.74
N SER A 80 -8.62 -2.14 -39.53
CA SER A 80 -8.48 -2.32 -40.98
C SER A 80 -7.16 -3.04 -41.28
N SER A 81 -7.26 -4.01 -42.18
CA SER A 81 -6.27 -5.01 -42.57
C SER A 81 -5.06 -4.45 -43.32
N ALA A 82 -3.92 -5.13 -43.17
CA ALA A 82 -3.07 -5.47 -44.31
C ALA A 82 -2.36 -6.82 -44.04
N THR A 83 -2.21 -7.60 -45.10
CA THR A 83 -2.06 -9.05 -45.17
C THR A 83 -0.68 -9.43 -45.74
N GLU A 84 -0.03 -10.44 -45.12
CA GLU A 84 0.94 -11.45 -45.64
C GLU A 84 2.32 -11.07 -46.26
N PRO A 85 3.27 -12.02 -46.52
CA PRO A 85 3.27 -13.50 -46.28
C PRO A 85 4.53 -14.15 -45.65
N SER A 86 4.28 -15.31 -45.01
CA SER A 86 4.95 -16.64 -45.09
C SER A 86 6.48 -16.80 -45.30
N GLN A 87 7.12 -17.65 -44.46
CA GLN A 87 7.92 -18.78 -44.94
C GLN A 87 8.19 -19.87 -43.87
N LYS A 88 7.93 -21.12 -44.26
CA LYS A 88 8.30 -22.39 -43.60
C LYS A 88 9.77 -22.72 -43.85
N THR A 89 10.42 -23.39 -42.89
CA THR A 89 11.45 -24.40 -43.16
C THR A 89 11.44 -25.50 -42.09
N ASP A 90 11.64 -26.73 -42.56
CA ASP A 90 11.59 -28.02 -41.88
C ASP A 90 12.71 -28.30 -40.85
N MET A 91 12.42 -29.32 -40.02
CA MET A 91 13.20 -30.03 -38.97
C MET A 91 14.61 -30.53 -39.39
N PRO A 92 15.47 -30.90 -38.41
CA PRO A 92 15.55 -32.32 -37.99
C PRO A 92 15.56 -32.54 -36.46
N LYS A 93 15.06 -33.72 -36.06
CA LYS A 93 15.19 -34.35 -34.74
C LYS A 93 16.60 -34.90 -34.53
N ASP A 94 17.05 -34.91 -33.28
CA ASP A 94 17.89 -35.97 -32.71
C ASP A 94 17.63 -36.07 -31.19
N ASP A 95 17.63 -37.31 -30.70
CA ASP A 95 17.15 -37.80 -29.40
C ASP A 95 18.22 -37.78 -28.28
N ALA A 96 17.76 -38.07 -27.05
CA ALA A 96 18.46 -38.33 -25.78
C ALA A 96 18.91 -37.09 -24.98
N ASP A 97 18.59 -36.92 -23.69
CA ASP A 97 18.54 -37.89 -22.60
C ASP A 97 17.47 -37.53 -21.56
N ALA A 98 16.99 -38.56 -20.89
CA ALA A 98 15.99 -38.51 -19.84
C ALA A 98 16.55 -37.87 -18.56
N ASP A 99 15.89 -36.82 -18.09
CA ASP A 99 15.79 -36.54 -16.65
C ASP A 99 14.32 -36.27 -16.33
N GLU A 100 13.84 -36.92 -15.29
CA GLU A 100 12.44 -37.10 -14.93
C GLU A 100 11.88 -35.80 -14.32
N SER A 101 11.68 -34.77 -15.16
CA SER A 101 10.91 -33.59 -14.79
C SER A 101 9.42 -33.93 -14.89
N GLY A 102 8.87 -34.45 -13.80
CA GLY A 102 7.42 -34.47 -13.62
C GLY A 102 6.88 -33.05 -13.82
N ASP A 103 6.16 -32.87 -14.92
CA ASP A 103 5.28 -31.73 -15.19
C ASP A 103 4.18 -31.71 -14.12
N ASP A 104 4.53 -31.25 -12.92
CA ASP A 104 3.55 -30.79 -11.95
C ASP A 104 3.11 -29.41 -12.45
N ASP A 105 2.20 -29.41 -13.42
CA ASP A 105 1.30 -28.28 -13.73
C ASP A 105 0.46 -28.04 -12.46
N GLY A 106 1.11 -27.52 -11.42
CA GLY A 106 0.49 -27.31 -10.14
C GLY A 106 -0.73 -26.42 -10.34
N ASP A 107 -1.89 -26.92 -9.95
CA ASP A 107 -3.14 -26.20 -10.09
C ASP A 107 -3.14 -25.03 -9.10
N VAL A 108 -3.46 -23.81 -9.57
CA VAL A 108 -3.65 -22.69 -8.64
C VAL A 108 -4.77 -22.99 -7.66
N ASP A 109 -5.75 -23.82 -8.01
CA ASP A 109 -6.78 -24.25 -7.08
C ASP A 109 -6.20 -25.09 -5.92
N ALA A 110 -5.16 -25.88 -6.17
CA ALA A 110 -4.43 -26.59 -5.11
C ALA A 110 -3.65 -25.61 -4.20
N ILE A 111 -2.98 -24.61 -4.80
CA ILE A 111 -2.30 -23.53 -4.05
C ILE A 111 -3.30 -22.73 -3.20
N LEU A 112 -4.45 -22.38 -3.78
CA LEU A 112 -5.53 -21.67 -3.12
C LEU A 112 -6.18 -22.47 -1.99
N LYS A 113 -6.10 -23.81 -2.03
CA LYS A 113 -6.57 -24.70 -0.96
C LYS A 113 -5.55 -24.79 0.18
N ASP A 114 -4.28 -25.00 -0.15
CA ASP A 114 -3.15 -25.00 0.82
C ASP A 114 -3.08 -23.71 1.64
N LEU A 115 -3.28 -22.55 0.99
CA LEU A 115 -3.32 -21.26 1.68
C LEU A 115 -4.55 -21.07 2.59
N GLN A 116 -5.66 -21.76 2.32
CA GLN A 116 -6.86 -21.68 3.15
C GLN A 116 -6.74 -22.50 4.44
N ASP A 117 -6.04 -23.63 4.38
CA ASP A 117 -5.80 -24.47 5.56
C ASP A 117 -4.79 -23.83 6.53
N SER A 118 -4.07 -22.79 6.07
CA SER A 118 -3.10 -22.03 6.84
C SER A 118 -3.70 -20.94 7.74
N ASN A 119 -5.02 -20.73 7.70
CA ASN A 119 -5.65 -19.51 8.23
C ASN A 119 -5.50 -19.34 9.76
N PRO A 120 -4.74 -18.34 10.26
CA PRO A 120 -4.73 -17.99 11.67
C PRO A 120 -5.91 -17.05 11.96
N LYS A 121 -7.14 -17.60 11.95
CA LYS A 121 -8.34 -16.85 12.35
C LYS A 121 -8.34 -16.39 13.81
N ASP A 122 -7.40 -16.86 14.63
CA ASP A 122 -7.46 -16.69 16.09
C ASP A 122 -6.29 -15.90 16.72
N ILE A 123 -5.22 -15.61 15.99
CA ILE A 123 -4.02 -14.95 16.60
C ILE A 123 -4.05 -13.42 16.44
N ALA A 124 -4.57 -12.90 15.32
CA ALA A 124 -4.72 -11.44 15.13
C ALA A 124 -5.84 -10.82 16.00
N THR A 125 -6.79 -11.65 16.45
CA THR A 125 -8.03 -11.20 17.11
C THR A 125 -7.81 -10.80 18.56
N LYS A 126 -6.87 -11.42 19.28
CA LYS A 126 -6.64 -11.15 20.71
C LYS A 126 -5.75 -9.93 20.98
N LYS A 127 -4.93 -9.52 20.02
CA LYS A 127 -4.06 -8.34 20.14
C LYS A 127 -4.81 -7.06 19.73
N ALA A 128 -5.56 -7.11 18.64
CA ALA A 128 -6.37 -5.98 18.16
C ALA A 128 -7.51 -5.58 19.11
N GLU A 129 -8.07 -6.51 19.90
CA GLU A 129 -9.08 -6.19 20.93
C GLU A 129 -8.47 -5.63 22.24
N LYS A 130 -7.18 -5.87 22.50
CA LYS A 130 -6.53 -5.51 23.79
C LYS A 130 -5.65 -4.26 23.71
N GLU A 131 -5.15 -3.92 22.52
CA GLU A 131 -4.21 -2.81 22.31
C GLU A 131 -4.79 -1.66 21.49
N ALA A 132 -6.11 -1.64 21.27
CA ALA A 132 -6.78 -0.54 20.58
C ALA A 132 -6.30 0.80 21.18
N PRO A 133 -5.56 1.62 20.40
CA PRO A 133 -5.35 3.00 20.79
C PRO A 133 -6.74 3.61 20.91
N THR A 134 -7.07 4.15 22.07
CA THR A 134 -8.26 4.99 22.29
C THR A 134 -8.16 6.33 21.53
N GLY A 135 -7.46 6.36 20.41
CA GLY A 135 -7.57 7.40 19.40
C GLY A 135 -8.73 7.06 18.48
N THR A 136 -9.95 7.36 18.93
CA THR A 136 -11.19 7.51 18.14
C THR A 136 -11.11 6.96 16.71
N LEU A 137 -11.17 5.64 16.55
CA LEU A 137 -11.67 5.07 15.30
C LEU A 137 -13.13 5.50 15.22
N ASP A 138 -13.45 6.42 14.29
CA ASP A 138 -14.79 6.96 14.19
C ASP A 138 -15.74 5.81 13.88
N LYS A 139 -16.69 5.53 14.78
CA LYS A 139 -17.79 4.59 14.52
C LYS A 139 -18.76 5.12 13.47
N GLY A 140 -18.44 6.26 12.85
CA GLY A 140 -19.16 6.90 11.78
C GLY A 140 -19.36 6.03 10.52
N ASN A 141 -19.98 6.68 9.55
CA ASN A 141 -20.39 6.14 8.26
C ASN A 141 -19.28 5.31 7.59
N GLU A 142 -19.66 4.20 6.95
CA GLU A 142 -18.81 3.28 6.18
C GLU A 142 -17.66 3.96 5.43
N THR A 143 -17.95 5.04 4.69
CA THR A 143 -16.95 5.79 3.93
C THR A 143 -15.84 6.38 4.82
N ALA A 144 -16.20 6.95 5.98
CA ALA A 144 -15.24 7.58 6.87
C ALA A 144 -14.24 6.56 7.46
N GLN A 145 -14.72 5.36 7.82
CA GLN A 145 -13.85 4.29 8.32
C GLN A 145 -12.89 3.79 7.25
N TYR A 146 -13.36 3.64 6.02
CA TYR A 146 -12.49 3.26 4.91
C TYR A 146 -11.45 4.34 4.60
N ASP A 147 -11.87 5.61 4.57
CA ASP A 147 -10.99 6.74 4.28
C ASP A 147 -9.92 6.92 5.37
N GLN A 148 -10.25 6.64 6.63
CA GLN A 148 -9.28 6.59 7.73
C GLN A 148 -8.21 5.53 7.48
N ALA A 149 -8.62 4.29 7.17
CA ALA A 149 -7.68 3.20 6.86
C ALA A 149 -6.80 3.53 5.64
N MET A 150 -7.38 4.15 4.61
CA MET A 150 -6.66 4.65 3.45
C MET A 150 -5.66 5.77 3.80
N GLY A 151 -5.97 6.61 4.79
CA GLY A 151 -5.06 7.64 5.30
C GLY A 151 -3.77 7.02 5.86
N LEU A 152 -3.92 5.99 6.69
CA LEU A 152 -2.79 5.22 7.25
C LEU A 152 -1.99 4.52 6.15
N TYR A 153 -2.69 3.86 5.22
CA TYR A 153 -2.08 3.18 4.07
C TYR A 153 -1.21 4.13 3.23
N LYS A 154 -1.73 5.32 2.92
CA LYS A 154 -0.99 6.34 2.15
C LYS A 154 0.23 6.88 2.89
N LYS A 155 0.20 6.91 4.22
CA LYS A 155 1.34 7.25 5.08
C LYS A 155 2.33 6.10 5.26
N LYS A 156 2.02 4.90 4.73
CA LYS A 156 2.80 3.67 4.89
C LYS A 156 2.84 3.15 6.33
N GLU A 157 1.88 3.56 7.14
CA GLU A 157 1.63 3.04 8.49
C GLU A 157 0.89 1.69 8.34
N TYR A 158 1.60 0.68 7.81
CA TYR A 158 0.96 -0.54 7.30
C TYR A 158 0.38 -1.43 8.40
N ALA A 159 0.95 -1.41 9.60
CA ALA A 159 0.41 -2.18 10.72
C ALA A 159 -0.95 -1.60 11.16
N GLU A 160 -1.01 -0.29 11.36
CA GLU A 160 -2.22 0.43 11.74
C GLU A 160 -3.26 0.40 10.61
N ALA A 161 -2.83 0.52 9.36
CA ALA A 161 -3.71 0.42 8.19
C ALA A 161 -4.34 -0.97 8.08
N GLU A 162 -3.58 -2.04 8.29
CA GLU A 162 -4.09 -3.41 8.29
C GLU A 162 -5.20 -3.57 9.34
N GLU A 163 -4.95 -3.13 10.57
CA GLU A 163 -5.94 -3.18 11.65
C GLU A 163 -7.22 -2.40 11.29
N ALA A 164 -7.07 -1.20 10.75
CA ALA A 164 -8.20 -0.37 10.33
C ALA A 164 -9.01 -1.02 9.18
N PHE A 165 -8.36 -1.63 8.18
CA PHE A 165 -9.08 -2.35 7.12
C PHE A 165 -9.72 -3.65 7.62
N ARG A 166 -9.09 -4.37 8.56
CA ARG A 166 -9.70 -5.53 9.22
C ARG A 166 -10.94 -5.14 10.00
N PHE A 167 -10.88 -4.03 10.73
CA PHE A 167 -12.04 -3.46 11.41
C PHE A 167 -13.16 -3.12 10.41
N TYR A 168 -12.83 -2.39 9.34
CA TYR A 168 -13.79 -2.04 8.28
C TYR A 168 -14.45 -3.29 7.66
N THR A 169 -13.69 -4.32 7.30
CA THR A 169 -14.24 -5.54 6.69
C THR A 169 -15.07 -6.39 7.65
N LYS A 170 -14.80 -6.32 8.96
CA LYS A 170 -15.63 -6.94 10.02
C LYS A 170 -16.94 -6.19 10.20
N GLN A 171 -16.90 -4.85 10.22
CA GLN A 171 -18.07 -4.00 10.44
C GLN A 171 -18.97 -3.91 9.21
N TYR A 172 -18.37 -3.86 8.02
CA TYR A 172 -19.05 -3.71 6.73
C TYR A 172 -18.66 -4.83 5.76
N PRO A 173 -19.01 -6.10 6.05
CA PRO A 173 -18.59 -7.25 5.22
C PRO A 173 -19.16 -7.25 3.80
N LYS A 174 -20.24 -6.48 3.57
CA LYS A 174 -20.87 -6.24 2.26
C LYS A 174 -20.78 -4.77 1.83
N GLY A 175 -19.90 -4.00 2.49
CA GLY A 175 -19.67 -2.60 2.17
C GLY A 175 -19.16 -2.43 0.73
N LYS A 176 -19.36 -1.24 0.17
CA LYS A 176 -18.93 -0.87 -1.18
C LYS A 176 -17.43 -1.09 -1.37
N GLN A 177 -16.63 -0.89 -0.32
CA GLN A 177 -15.18 -1.05 -0.37
C GLN A 177 -14.70 -2.37 0.26
N ALA A 178 -15.59 -3.30 0.64
CA ALA A 178 -15.19 -4.53 1.34
C ALA A 178 -14.20 -5.38 0.52
N SER A 179 -14.42 -5.46 -0.79
CA SER A 179 -13.52 -6.14 -1.74
C SER A 179 -12.15 -5.47 -1.84
N GLN A 180 -12.12 -4.14 -1.92
CA GLN A 180 -10.87 -3.38 -2.01
C GLN A 180 -10.10 -3.38 -0.68
N ALA A 181 -10.81 -3.29 0.45
CA ALA A 181 -10.22 -3.38 1.78
C ALA A 181 -9.52 -4.73 2.01
N LYS A 182 -10.10 -5.85 1.55
CA LYS A 182 -9.44 -7.17 1.61
C LYS A 182 -8.12 -7.20 0.84
N LEU A 183 -8.07 -6.53 -0.31
CA LEU A 183 -6.83 -6.40 -1.07
C LEU A 183 -5.81 -5.56 -0.30
N HIS A 184 -6.21 -4.43 0.26
CA HIS A 184 -5.33 -3.57 1.04
C HIS A 184 -4.79 -4.23 2.31
N ILE A 185 -5.55 -5.11 2.96
CA ILE A 185 -5.06 -5.94 4.08
C ILE A 185 -3.83 -6.75 3.62
N ALA A 186 -3.96 -7.48 2.52
CA ALA A 186 -2.87 -8.32 2.00
C ALA A 186 -1.67 -7.49 1.52
N GLU A 187 -1.91 -6.31 0.94
CA GLU A 187 -0.84 -5.38 0.56
C GLU A 187 -0.07 -4.82 1.77
N CYS A 188 -0.77 -4.46 2.86
CA CYS A 188 -0.14 -4.03 4.10
C CYS A 188 0.75 -5.14 4.67
N GLN A 189 0.25 -6.38 4.70
CA GLN A 189 1.01 -7.53 5.19
C GLN A 189 2.23 -7.82 4.31
N LEU A 190 2.09 -7.75 2.99
CA LEU A 190 3.21 -7.94 2.08
C LEU A 190 4.28 -6.85 2.28
N ALA A 191 3.88 -5.59 2.48
CA ALA A 191 4.81 -4.51 2.77
C ALA A 191 5.60 -4.77 4.06
N GLN A 192 4.91 -5.15 5.14
CA GLN A 192 5.54 -5.54 6.42
C GLN A 192 6.45 -6.77 6.25
N ALA A 193 6.04 -7.77 5.46
CA ALA A 193 6.84 -8.95 5.18
C ALA A 193 8.12 -8.63 4.40
N ILE A 194 8.06 -7.69 3.45
CA ILE A 194 9.23 -7.22 2.70
C ILE A 194 10.22 -6.51 3.63
N GLU A 195 9.73 -5.64 4.50
CA GLU A 195 10.55 -4.89 5.45
C GLU A 195 11.25 -5.80 6.46
N SER A 196 10.49 -6.71 7.07
CA SER A 196 11.01 -7.68 8.04
C SER A 196 11.79 -8.83 7.41
N LYS A 197 11.61 -9.07 6.10
CA LYS A 197 12.06 -10.26 5.36
C LYS A 197 11.55 -11.56 5.99
N ASP A 198 10.42 -11.52 6.70
CA ASP A 198 9.83 -12.68 7.34
C ASP A 198 9.04 -13.52 6.33
N LYS A 199 9.51 -14.74 6.11
CA LYS A 199 8.85 -15.74 5.25
C LYS A 199 7.49 -16.17 5.80
N LYS A 200 7.29 -16.14 7.12
CA LYS A 200 5.99 -16.45 7.71
C LYS A 200 5.01 -15.32 7.44
N ALA A 201 5.38 -14.06 7.68
CA ALA A 201 4.56 -12.91 7.32
C ALA A 201 4.22 -12.90 5.81
N ALA A 202 5.16 -13.29 4.95
CA ALA A 202 4.91 -13.46 3.52
C ALA A 202 3.90 -14.59 3.22
N LYS A 203 3.87 -15.66 4.03
CA LYS A 203 2.85 -16.71 3.93
C LYS A 203 1.46 -16.19 4.26
N ASP A 204 1.37 -15.44 5.35
CA ASP A 204 0.12 -14.86 5.81
C ASP A 204 -0.43 -13.87 4.76
N ALA A 205 0.44 -13.04 4.16
CA ALA A 205 0.10 -12.17 3.04
C ALA A 205 -0.40 -12.93 1.80
N ALA A 206 0.26 -14.03 1.41
CA ALA A 206 -0.18 -14.86 0.29
C ALA A 206 -1.59 -15.43 0.52
N ALA A 207 -1.90 -15.82 1.75
CA ALA A 207 -3.22 -16.33 2.12
C ALA A 207 -4.31 -15.24 2.06
N ASP A 208 -4.03 -14.03 2.54
CA ASP A 208 -5.00 -12.93 2.45
C ASP A 208 -5.18 -12.45 0.99
N PHE A 209 -4.14 -12.50 0.14
CA PHE A 209 -4.31 -12.31 -1.31
C PHE A 209 -5.19 -13.40 -1.94
N ALA A 210 -5.10 -14.65 -1.49
CA ALA A 210 -5.99 -15.71 -1.95
C ALA A 210 -7.45 -15.45 -1.57
N ILE A 211 -7.69 -14.94 -0.36
CA ILE A 211 -9.02 -14.52 0.07
C ILE A 211 -9.54 -13.37 -0.79
N ALA A 212 -8.70 -12.35 -1.06
CA ALA A 212 -9.05 -11.23 -1.93
C ALA A 212 -9.40 -11.69 -3.36
N TYR A 213 -8.60 -12.60 -3.93
CA TYR A 213 -8.85 -13.18 -5.26
C TYR A 213 -10.14 -13.99 -5.28
N LYS A 214 -10.40 -14.86 -4.29
CA LYS A 214 -11.65 -15.63 -4.23
C LYS A 214 -12.89 -14.74 -4.13
N ALA A 215 -12.77 -13.60 -3.45
CA ALA A 215 -13.86 -12.63 -3.38
C ALA A 215 -14.09 -11.91 -4.71
N ASN A 216 -13.04 -11.70 -5.52
CA ASN A 216 -13.12 -11.01 -6.81
C ASN A 216 -12.21 -11.70 -7.84
N PRO A 217 -12.61 -12.86 -8.41
CA PRO A 217 -11.74 -13.66 -9.27
C PRO A 217 -11.54 -13.06 -10.67
N LYS A 218 -12.23 -11.96 -10.97
CA LYS A 218 -12.23 -11.27 -12.26
C LYS A 218 -12.01 -9.77 -12.05
N GLY A 219 -11.66 -9.07 -13.13
CA GLY A 219 -11.39 -7.64 -13.10
C GLY A 219 -10.06 -7.27 -12.41
N ALA A 220 -9.83 -5.96 -12.27
CA ALA A 220 -8.55 -5.42 -11.80
C ALA A 220 -8.16 -5.90 -10.39
N LEU A 221 -9.11 -6.01 -9.47
CA LEU A 221 -8.85 -6.49 -8.10
C LEU A 221 -8.36 -7.95 -8.09
N GLY A 222 -8.95 -8.81 -8.93
CA GLY A 222 -8.50 -10.19 -9.05
C GLY A 222 -7.10 -10.31 -9.65
N ALA A 223 -6.81 -9.50 -10.67
CA ALA A 223 -5.48 -9.43 -11.26
C ALA A 223 -4.43 -8.96 -10.25
N GLN A 224 -4.73 -7.88 -9.52
CA GLN A 224 -3.87 -7.36 -8.45
C GLN A 224 -3.65 -8.39 -7.34
N ALA A 225 -4.70 -9.13 -6.95
CA ALA A 225 -4.60 -10.17 -5.94
C ALA A 225 -3.66 -11.32 -6.35
N LEU A 226 -3.75 -11.82 -7.58
CA LEU A 226 -2.81 -12.84 -8.08
C LEU A 226 -1.38 -12.30 -8.16
N LEU A 227 -1.19 -11.05 -8.58
CA LEU A 227 0.12 -10.43 -8.64
C LEU A 227 0.76 -10.30 -7.25
N GLY A 228 -0.01 -9.87 -6.26
CA GLY A 228 0.41 -9.79 -4.86
C GLY A 228 0.71 -11.16 -4.26
N MET A 229 -0.12 -12.16 -4.56
CA MET A 229 0.10 -13.54 -4.16
C MET A 229 1.42 -14.10 -4.68
N ALA A 230 1.72 -13.91 -5.97
CA ALA A 230 2.98 -14.36 -6.57
C ALA A 230 4.20 -13.70 -5.91
N LYS A 231 4.14 -12.38 -5.64
CA LYS A 231 5.20 -11.67 -4.93
C LYS A 231 5.42 -12.21 -3.52
N SER A 232 4.32 -12.49 -2.81
CA SER A 232 4.34 -13.07 -1.47
C SER A 232 5.01 -14.45 -1.48
N MET A 233 4.61 -15.33 -2.41
CA MET A 233 5.22 -16.65 -2.59
C MET A 233 6.71 -16.59 -2.93
N LYS A 234 7.10 -15.66 -3.79
CA LYS A 234 8.52 -15.45 -4.09
C LYS A 234 9.31 -15.06 -2.85
N LEU A 235 8.76 -14.18 -2.00
CA LEU A 235 9.37 -13.75 -0.74
C LEU A 235 9.46 -14.88 0.28
N GLN A 236 8.47 -15.77 0.34
CA GLN A 236 8.52 -16.99 1.14
C GLN A 236 9.66 -17.94 0.70
N GLY A 237 10.13 -17.81 -0.55
CA GLY A 237 11.08 -18.70 -1.20
C GLY A 237 10.43 -19.77 -2.07
N ASP A 238 9.10 -19.77 -2.19
CA ASP A 238 8.36 -20.70 -3.03
C ASP A 238 8.24 -20.16 -4.46
N LYS A 239 9.38 -20.19 -5.17
CA LYS A 239 9.48 -19.71 -6.55
C LYS A 239 8.55 -20.48 -7.49
N LYS A 240 8.39 -21.79 -7.28
CA LYS A 240 7.56 -22.67 -8.12
C LYS A 240 6.09 -22.25 -8.05
N LYS A 241 5.53 -22.10 -6.84
CA LYS A 241 4.15 -21.60 -6.66
C LYS A 241 3.98 -20.19 -7.22
N ALA A 242 4.97 -19.31 -7.04
CA ALA A 242 4.93 -17.97 -7.63
C ALA A 242 4.80 -17.99 -9.17
N CYS A 243 5.56 -18.86 -9.86
CA CYS A 243 5.49 -19.01 -11.32
C CYS A 243 4.11 -19.51 -11.79
N ILE A 244 3.55 -20.50 -11.10
CA ILE A 244 2.21 -21.04 -11.37
C ILE A 244 1.15 -19.93 -11.28
N VAL A 245 1.19 -19.14 -10.21
CA VAL A 245 0.25 -18.01 -10.00
C VAL A 245 0.41 -16.94 -11.09
N LEU A 246 1.65 -16.63 -11.51
CA LEU A 246 1.89 -15.70 -12.61
C LEU A 246 1.39 -16.24 -13.96
N LYS A 247 1.54 -17.54 -14.23
CA LYS A 247 0.98 -18.21 -15.43
C LYS A 247 -0.54 -18.05 -15.46
N LYS A 248 -1.22 -18.30 -14.34
CA LYS A 248 -2.68 -18.07 -14.22
C LYS A 248 -3.05 -16.60 -14.41
N HIS A 249 -2.29 -15.68 -13.82
CA HIS A 249 -2.54 -14.26 -14.03
C HIS A 249 -2.48 -13.89 -15.51
N GLN A 250 -1.48 -14.38 -16.26
CA GLN A 250 -1.36 -14.10 -17.70
C GLN A 250 -2.51 -14.71 -18.51
N ALA A 251 -3.00 -15.90 -18.11
CA ALA A 251 -4.11 -16.59 -18.76
C ALA A 251 -5.47 -15.92 -18.48
N ASP A 252 -5.74 -15.56 -17.23
CA ASP A 252 -7.04 -15.02 -16.80
C ASP A 252 -7.18 -13.50 -17.07
N PHE A 253 -6.06 -12.77 -17.11
CA PHE A 253 -6.02 -11.31 -17.27
C PHE A 253 -5.15 -10.82 -18.44
N PRO A 254 -5.29 -11.35 -19.67
CA PRO A 254 -4.42 -11.00 -20.80
C PRO A 254 -4.60 -9.55 -21.29
N LYS A 255 -5.73 -8.92 -20.96
CA LYS A 255 -6.10 -7.56 -21.39
C LYS A 255 -5.96 -6.50 -20.30
N ASP A 256 -5.67 -6.89 -19.06
CA ASP A 256 -5.39 -5.94 -17.98
C ASP A 256 -3.98 -5.37 -18.19
N LYS A 257 -3.88 -4.25 -18.91
CA LYS A 257 -2.57 -3.64 -19.22
C LYS A 257 -1.79 -3.25 -17.96
N GLY A 258 -2.48 -2.90 -16.87
CA GLY A 258 -1.85 -2.45 -15.64
C GLY A 258 -1.05 -3.57 -14.96
N THR A 259 -1.68 -4.72 -14.77
CA THR A 259 -1.07 -5.84 -14.07
C THR A 259 -0.33 -6.80 -15.02
N ALA A 260 -0.73 -6.93 -16.29
CA ALA A 260 -0.09 -7.84 -17.24
C ALA A 260 1.38 -7.50 -17.53
N ILE A 261 1.74 -6.21 -17.59
CA ILE A 261 3.14 -5.79 -17.76
C ILE A 261 3.97 -6.24 -16.56
N SER A 262 3.43 -6.02 -15.36
CA SER A 262 4.07 -6.40 -14.10
C SER A 262 4.19 -7.92 -13.99
N ALA A 263 3.14 -8.67 -14.30
CA ALA A 263 3.14 -10.13 -14.29
C ALA A 263 4.19 -10.71 -15.25
N LYS A 264 4.29 -10.17 -16.48
CA LYS A 264 5.33 -10.57 -17.45
C LYS A 264 6.74 -10.26 -16.97
N LYS A 265 6.94 -9.10 -16.33
CA LYS A 265 8.22 -8.72 -15.75
C LYS A 265 8.62 -9.70 -14.64
N LEU A 266 7.71 -9.97 -13.68
CA LEU A 266 7.97 -10.89 -12.59
C LEU A 266 8.22 -12.32 -13.09
N TYR A 267 7.48 -12.76 -14.11
CA TYR A 267 7.67 -14.08 -14.71
C TYR A 267 9.13 -14.27 -15.18
N LYS A 268 9.68 -13.28 -15.89
CA LYS A 268 11.09 -13.27 -16.31
C LYS A 268 12.05 -13.13 -15.13
N GLU A 269 11.78 -12.21 -14.20
CA GLU A 269 12.63 -11.96 -13.04
C GLU A 269 12.76 -13.19 -12.14
N TYR A 270 11.69 -13.98 -12.03
CA TYR A 270 11.68 -15.19 -11.22
C TYR A 270 12.29 -16.38 -11.96
N ALA A 271 12.70 -16.21 -13.23
CA ALA A 271 13.11 -17.30 -14.11
C ALA A 271 12.09 -18.44 -14.08
N CYS A 272 10.83 -18.04 -14.26
CA CYS A 272 9.82 -18.88 -14.87
C CYS A 272 10.03 -18.81 -16.41
#